data_AF-A0A2H3CUU0-F1
#
_entry.id   AF-A0A2H3CUU0-F1
#
_cell.length_a   1.000
_cell.length_b   1.000
_cell.length_c   1.000
_cell.angle_alpha   90.00
_cell.angle_beta   90.00
_cell.angle_gamma   90.00
#
_symmetry.space_group_name_H-M   'P 1'
#
loop_
_entity.id
_entity.type
_entity.pdbx_description
1 polymer ?
#
loop_
_entity_poly.entity_id
_entity_poly.type
_entity_poly.pdbx_seq_one_letter_code
_entity_poly.pdbx_strand_id
1 'polypeptide(L)'
;MLVVFATWAPNLVHHYATHLHDLLIHNATLIMNWTHSIFTAATFNFGPRTLCFCHTNSGNLPFGWCAITVLGRFDYHRGGHLVLWDLKLVIDFPPGQQEQRYSFTQYTMGGLFRWYWKSLSAKEQLAAKQMQEERWCMGLGMFSTLEDLHCRAMAT
;
A
#
# COMPACT_ATOMS: atom_id res chain seq x y z
N MET A 1 -8.21 1.22 8.33
CA MET A 1 -6.93 1.13 7.58
C MET A 1 -6.33 2.50 7.27
N LEU A 2 -7.06 3.44 6.68
CA LEU A 2 -6.51 4.76 6.34
C LEU A 2 -6.00 5.57 7.55
N VAL A 3 -6.73 5.55 8.68
CA VAL A 3 -6.31 6.23 9.91
C VAL A 3 -4.94 5.74 10.38
N VAL A 4 -4.77 4.41 10.50
CA VAL A 4 -3.49 3.81 10.91
C VAL A 4 -2.38 4.22 9.94
N PHE A 5 -2.62 4.13 8.62
CA PHE A 5 -1.63 4.57 7.64
C PHE A 5 -1.27 6.05 7.85
N ALA A 6 -2.26 6.95 7.95
CA ALA A 6 -2.03 8.38 8.14
C ALA A 6 -1.31 8.73 9.45
N THR A 7 -1.53 7.95 10.52
CA THR A 7 -0.79 8.12 11.78
C THR A 7 0.70 7.85 11.59
N TRP A 8 1.05 6.74 10.93
CA TRP A 8 2.43 6.27 10.86
C TRP A 8 3.22 6.82 9.67
N ALA A 9 2.56 7.17 8.56
CA ALA A 9 3.22 7.66 7.34
C ALA A 9 2.33 8.67 6.58
N PRO A 10 2.03 9.84 7.15
CA PRO A 10 1.12 10.82 6.52
C PRO A 10 1.67 11.37 5.21
N ASN A 11 2.97 11.55 5.08
CA ASN A 11 3.59 12.01 3.83
C ASN A 11 3.40 10.99 2.71
N LEU A 12 3.48 9.69 3.03
CA LEU A 12 3.20 8.62 2.08
C LEU A 12 1.71 8.55 1.71
N VAL A 13 0.82 8.76 2.68
CA VAL A 13 -0.63 8.90 2.41
C VAL A 13 -0.91 10.08 1.47
N HIS A 14 -0.29 11.23 1.72
CA HIS A 14 -0.40 12.40 0.85
C HIS A 14 0.12 12.10 -0.55
N HIS A 15 1.28 11.44 -0.66
CA HIS A 15 1.84 11.00 -1.94
C HIS A 15 0.86 10.13 -2.72
N TYR A 16 0.22 9.14 -2.06
CA TYR A 16 -0.79 8.29 -2.69
C TYR A 16 -2.00 9.10 -3.16
N ALA A 17 -2.54 9.96 -2.30
CA ALA A 17 -3.72 10.75 -2.59
C ALA A 17 -3.51 11.72 -3.77
N THR A 18 -2.38 12.43 -3.80
CA THR A 18 -2.04 13.37 -4.87
C THR A 18 -1.93 12.66 -6.21
N HIS A 19 -1.17 11.56 -6.28
CA HIS A 19 -0.98 10.88 -7.55
C HIS A 19 -2.25 10.14 -8.03
N LEU A 20 -3.08 9.66 -7.09
CA LEU A 20 -4.39 9.11 -7.43
C LEU A 20 -5.31 10.19 -7.99
N HIS A 21 -5.31 11.38 -7.39
CA HIS A 21 -6.06 12.54 -7.89
C HIS A 21 -5.64 12.92 -9.31
N ASP A 22 -4.33 13.03 -9.57
CA ASP A 22 -3.78 13.35 -10.89
C ASP A 22 -4.18 12.29 -11.93
N LEU A 23 -4.14 11.01 -11.55
CA LEU A 23 -4.57 9.90 -12.39
C LEU A 23 -6.06 10.01 -12.78
N LEU A 24 -6.93 10.36 -11.83
CA LEU A 24 -8.37 10.52 -12.07
C LEU A 24 -8.68 11.75 -12.92
N ILE A 25 -7.95 12.86 -12.74
CA ILE A 25 -8.06 14.05 -13.61
C ILE A 25 -7.67 13.68 -15.05
N HIS A 26 -6.58 12.95 -15.21
CA HIS A 26 -6.08 12.59 -16.53
C HIS A 26 -6.99 11.60 -17.26
N ASN A 27 -7.69 10.72 -16.53
CA ASN A 27 -8.63 9.78 -17.12
C ASN A 27 -9.92 9.67 -16.30
N ALA A 28 -10.91 10.46 -16.69
CA ALA A 28 -12.24 10.48 -16.08
C ALA A 28 -13.05 9.19 -16.26
N THR A 29 -12.59 8.22 -17.07
CA THR A 29 -13.25 6.91 -17.21
C THR A 29 -12.85 5.92 -16.11
N LEU A 30 -11.82 6.24 -15.32
CA LEU A 30 -11.39 5.40 -14.20
C LEU A 30 -12.41 5.43 -13.07
N ILE A 31 -12.72 4.25 -12.55
CA ILE A 31 -13.64 4.08 -11.43
C ILE A 31 -12.81 3.72 -10.20
N MET A 32 -13.00 4.49 -9.14
CA MET A 32 -12.41 4.22 -7.84
C MET A 32 -13.09 3.00 -7.19
N ASN A 33 -12.29 2.12 -6.57
CA ASN A 33 -12.84 0.99 -5.83
C ASN A 33 -13.75 1.46 -4.67
N TRP A 34 -13.35 2.54 -3.97
CA TRP A 34 -14.12 3.19 -2.90
C TRP A 34 -13.84 4.69 -2.85
N THR A 35 -14.84 5.49 -2.46
CA THR A 35 -14.79 6.98 -2.43
C THR A 35 -13.73 7.55 -1.49
N HIS A 36 -13.38 6.85 -0.42
CA HIS A 36 -12.40 7.29 0.58
C HIS A 36 -11.14 6.42 0.62
N SER A 37 -10.82 5.74 -0.49
CA SER A 37 -9.60 4.95 -0.63
C SER A 37 -8.48 5.77 -1.28
N ILE A 38 -7.27 5.66 -0.73
CA ILE A 38 -6.03 6.15 -1.36
C ILE A 38 -5.34 5.10 -2.23
N PHE A 39 -5.84 3.86 -2.20
CA PHE A 39 -5.28 2.75 -2.96
C PHE A 39 -5.93 2.66 -4.34
N THR A 40 -5.10 2.43 -5.35
CA THR A 40 -5.53 2.35 -6.75
C THR A 40 -6.05 0.95 -7.13
N ALA A 41 -5.69 -0.08 -6.35
CA ALA A 41 -6.03 -1.46 -6.63
C ALA A 41 -6.43 -2.23 -5.36
N ALA A 42 -7.18 -3.31 -5.56
CA ALA A 42 -7.49 -4.25 -4.52
C ALA A 42 -7.59 -5.68 -5.05
N THR A 43 -7.34 -6.65 -4.18
CA THR A 43 -7.44 -8.08 -4.49
C THR A 43 -8.18 -8.80 -3.37
N PHE A 44 -9.10 -9.69 -3.76
CA PHE A 44 -9.83 -10.58 -2.86
C PHE A 44 -9.30 -12.00 -3.06
N ASN A 45 -8.84 -12.63 -1.98
CA ASN A 45 -8.44 -14.02 -1.99
C ASN A 45 -9.54 -14.83 -1.29
N PHE A 46 -10.26 -15.62 -2.08
CA PHE A 46 -11.40 -16.37 -1.58
C PHE A 46 -10.99 -17.68 -0.88
N GLY A 47 -11.78 -18.10 0.10
CA GLY A 47 -11.65 -19.36 0.82
C GLY A 47 -12.20 -20.56 0.05
N PRO A 48 -12.21 -21.76 0.67
CA PRO A 48 -11.91 -22.02 2.09
C PRO A 48 -10.40 -22.15 2.41
N ARG A 49 -9.54 -22.21 1.37
CA ARG A 49 -8.08 -22.22 1.49
C ARG A 49 -7.48 -21.18 0.56
N THR A 50 -6.73 -20.26 1.14
CA THR A 50 -5.94 -19.27 0.40
C THR A 50 -4.48 -19.65 0.54
N LEU A 51 -3.79 -19.87 -0.59
CA LEU A 51 -2.36 -20.17 -0.62
C LEU A 51 -1.63 -19.06 -1.35
N CYS A 52 -0.47 -18.69 -0.80
CA CYS A 52 0.43 -17.71 -1.37
C CYS A 52 1.80 -18.38 -1.51
N PHE A 53 2.25 -18.57 -2.75
CA PHE A 53 3.64 -19.01 -2.99
C PHE A 53 4.60 -17.87 -2.66
N CYS A 54 5.82 -18.19 -2.26
CA CYS A 54 6.84 -17.18 -1.98
C CYS A 54 7.06 -16.30 -3.21
N HIS A 55 6.76 -15.00 -3.08
CA HIS A 55 6.94 -14.01 -4.14
C HIS A 55 7.07 -12.61 -3.56
N THR A 56 7.50 -11.68 -4.41
CA THR A 56 7.40 -10.24 -4.16
C THR A 56 6.42 -9.62 -5.15
N ASN A 57 5.71 -8.58 -4.73
CA ASN A 57 4.79 -7.85 -5.60
C ASN A 57 5.56 -6.79 -6.40
N SER A 58 6.32 -7.23 -7.40
CA SER A 58 7.20 -6.37 -8.20
C SER A 58 6.46 -5.25 -8.97
N GLY A 59 5.15 -5.40 -9.16
CA GLY A 59 4.29 -4.37 -9.76
C GLY A 59 3.87 -3.24 -8.80
N ASN A 60 4.08 -3.40 -7.48
CA ASN A 60 3.69 -2.42 -6.48
C ASN A 60 4.70 -1.27 -6.39
N LEU A 61 4.25 -0.15 -5.81
CA LEU A 61 5.17 0.93 -5.45
C LEU A 61 6.19 0.40 -4.42
N PRO A 62 7.51 0.44 -4.67
CA PRO A 62 8.51 -0.24 -3.84
C PRO A 62 8.59 0.22 -2.38
N PHE A 63 8.41 1.52 -2.14
CA PHE A 63 8.35 2.12 -0.79
C PHE A 63 6.91 2.24 -0.27
N GLY A 64 5.95 1.71 -1.02
CA GLY A 64 4.54 1.81 -0.70
C GLY A 64 4.11 0.80 0.36
N TRP A 65 3.13 1.16 1.18
CA TRP A 65 2.42 0.19 2.00
C TRP A 65 1.21 -0.39 1.29
N CYS A 66 0.94 -1.65 1.60
CA CYS A 66 -0.30 -2.34 1.29
C CYS A 66 -1.07 -2.54 2.60
N ALA A 67 -2.38 -2.68 2.51
CA ALA A 67 -3.23 -2.91 3.67
C ALA A 67 -3.95 -4.25 3.48
N ILE A 68 -3.58 -5.24 4.29
CA ILE A 68 -4.11 -6.60 4.24
C ILE A 68 -5.08 -6.77 5.41
N THR A 69 -6.31 -7.13 5.11
CA THR A 69 -7.33 -7.51 6.08
C THR A 69 -7.62 -8.99 5.93
N VAL A 70 -7.47 -9.76 7.01
CA VAL A 70 -7.86 -11.17 7.05
C VAL A 70 -9.21 -11.29 7.72
N LEU A 71 -10.09 -12.08 7.11
CA LEU A 71 -11.47 -12.24 7.53
C LEU A 71 -11.79 -13.71 7.75
N GLY A 72 -12.77 -13.91 8.64
CA GLY A 72 -13.43 -15.19 8.84
C GLY A 72 -12.87 -16.08 9.93
N ARG A 73 -13.46 -17.27 10.07
CA ARG A 73 -13.24 -18.17 11.20
C ARG A 73 -12.27 -19.29 10.83
N PHE A 74 -11.06 -19.21 11.37
CA PHE A 74 -10.07 -20.28 11.29
C PHE A 74 -9.06 -20.16 12.44
N ASP A 75 -8.35 -21.26 12.70
CA ASP A 75 -7.23 -21.28 13.64
C ASP A 75 -6.00 -20.62 12.97
N TYR A 76 -5.66 -19.41 13.42
CA TYR A 76 -4.56 -18.64 12.85
C TYR A 76 -3.19 -19.21 13.24
N HIS A 77 -3.05 -19.86 14.39
CA HIS A 77 -1.80 -20.53 14.77
C HIS A 77 -1.47 -21.72 13.84
N ARG A 78 -2.49 -22.29 13.18
CA ARG A 78 -2.31 -23.42 12.24
C ARG A 78 -2.28 -23.04 10.77
N GLY A 79 -2.52 -21.78 10.41
CA GLY A 79 -2.52 -21.39 9.00
C GLY A 79 -2.89 -19.95 8.68
N GLY A 80 -2.83 -19.04 9.64
CA GLY A 80 -2.94 -17.59 9.44
C GLY A 80 -1.59 -16.97 9.71
N HIS A 81 -0.66 -17.11 8.78
CA HIS A 81 0.72 -16.70 8.96
C HIS A 81 1.14 -15.73 7.86
N LEU A 82 1.76 -14.62 8.24
CA LEU A 82 2.55 -13.78 7.34
C LEU A 82 4.02 -14.21 7.45
N VAL A 83 4.57 -14.74 6.36
CA VAL A 83 5.95 -15.24 6.32
C VAL A 83 6.82 -14.24 5.57
N LEU A 84 7.80 -13.66 6.27
CA LEU A 84 8.78 -12.72 5.73
C LEU A 84 10.14 -13.44 5.62
N TRP A 85 10.36 -14.13 4.51
CA TRP A 85 11.50 -15.02 4.29
C TRP A 85 12.86 -14.34 4.49
N ASP A 86 13.06 -13.15 3.91
CA ASP A 86 14.33 -12.41 4.00
C ASP A 86 14.65 -11.98 5.44
N LEU A 87 13.61 -11.70 6.22
CA LEU A 87 13.74 -11.34 7.64
C LEU A 87 13.79 -12.56 8.57
N LYS A 88 13.57 -13.77 8.03
CA LYS A 88 13.41 -15.01 8.80
C LYS A 88 12.34 -14.90 9.89
N LEU A 89 11.24 -14.20 9.60
CA LEU A 89 10.14 -13.97 10.53
C LEU A 89 8.86 -14.69 10.06
N VAL A 90 8.15 -15.28 11.02
CA VAL A 90 6.80 -15.81 10.86
C VAL A 90 5.93 -15.10 11.88
N ILE A 91 4.87 -14.44 11.42
CA ILE A 91 4.00 -13.61 12.24
C ILE A 91 2.60 -14.21 12.21
N ASP A 92 2.06 -14.55 13.38
CA ASP A 92 0.65 -14.91 13.55
C ASP A 92 -0.22 -13.74 13.07
N PHE A 93 -1.14 -14.02 12.16
CA PHE A 93 -2.00 -13.02 11.53
C PHE A 93 -3.48 -13.35 11.76
N PRO A 94 -4.02 -12.94 12.92
CA PRO A 94 -5.37 -13.31 13.33
C PRO A 94 -6.44 -12.60 12.48
N PRO A 95 -7.58 -13.26 12.20
CA PRO A 95 -8.66 -12.67 11.45
C PRO A 95 -9.51 -11.69 12.26
N GLY A 96 -10.16 -10.75 11.57
CA GLY A 96 -11.32 -10.03 12.08
C GLY A 96 -12.57 -10.93 12.21
N GLN A 97 -13.64 -10.40 12.82
CA GLN A 97 -14.84 -11.17 13.16
C GLN A 97 -15.72 -11.55 11.95
N GLN A 98 -16.27 -12.77 12.02
CA GLN A 98 -17.38 -13.39 11.26
C GLN A 98 -17.14 -13.70 9.76
N GLU A 99 -17.69 -14.86 9.35
CA GLU A 99 -17.66 -15.53 8.02
C GLU A 99 -16.49 -16.52 7.74
N GLN A 100 -16.40 -17.06 6.50
CA GLN A 100 -15.39 -18.05 6.09
C GLN A 100 -14.03 -17.38 5.83
N ARG A 101 -12.95 -18.18 5.75
CA ARG A 101 -11.57 -17.66 5.55
C ARG A 101 -11.45 -16.88 4.24
N TYR A 102 -11.16 -15.58 4.33
CA TYR A 102 -10.88 -14.70 3.18
C TYR A 102 -9.73 -13.75 3.52
N SER A 103 -9.08 -13.19 2.50
CA SER A 103 -8.27 -11.98 2.69
C SER A 103 -8.57 -10.94 1.63
N PHE A 104 -8.49 -9.69 2.05
CA PHE A 104 -8.70 -8.51 1.25
C PHE A 104 -7.44 -7.66 1.33
N THR A 105 -6.83 -7.36 0.18
CA THR A 105 -5.63 -6.54 0.11
C THR A 105 -5.89 -5.30 -0.71
N GLN A 106 -5.57 -4.13 -0.16
CA GLN A 106 -5.54 -2.87 -0.90
C GLN A 106 -4.09 -2.43 -1.09
N TYR A 107 -3.77 -1.97 -2.29
CA TYR A 107 -2.40 -1.62 -2.67
C TYR A 107 -2.39 -0.61 -3.82
N THR A 108 -1.21 -0.07 -4.10
CA THR A 108 -1.00 0.83 -5.23
C THR A 108 0.07 0.27 -6.14
N MET A 109 -0.29 0.05 -7.40
CA MET A 109 0.66 -0.43 -8.41
C MET A 109 1.58 0.72 -8.81
N GLY A 110 2.89 0.52 -8.77
CA GLY A 110 3.86 1.53 -9.20
C GLY A 110 3.69 1.89 -10.68
N GLY A 111 3.24 0.93 -11.49
CA GLY A 111 2.95 1.13 -12.91
C GLY A 111 1.77 2.07 -13.21
N LEU A 112 0.85 2.29 -12.26
CA LEU A 112 -0.23 3.27 -12.45
C LEU A 112 0.31 4.71 -12.48
N PHE A 113 1.38 4.99 -11.71
CA PHE A 113 2.10 6.27 -11.80
C PHE A 113 2.86 6.45 -13.11
N ARG A 114 3.21 5.35 -13.79
CA ARG A 114 3.93 5.40 -15.07
C ARG A 114 3.07 5.90 -16.23
N TRP A 115 1.76 5.68 -16.21
CA TRP A 115 0.86 6.18 -17.27
C TRP A 115 0.77 7.71 -17.24
N TYR A 116 0.73 8.29 -16.04
CA TYR A 116 0.90 9.73 -15.84
C TYR A 116 2.26 10.21 -16.37
N TRP A 117 3.36 9.49 -16.11
CA TRP A 117 4.68 9.90 -16.64
C TRP A 117 4.78 9.93 -18.16
N LYS A 118 3.96 9.15 -18.88
CA LYS A 118 3.94 9.19 -20.35
C LYS A 118 3.22 10.42 -20.89
N SER A 119 2.33 11.05 -20.13
CA SER A 119 1.67 12.29 -20.53
C SER A 119 2.42 13.55 -20.09
N LEU A 120 3.48 13.40 -19.31
CA LEU A 120 4.38 14.49 -18.94
C LEU A 120 5.13 15.04 -20.16
N SER A 121 5.35 16.36 -20.16
CA SER A 121 6.25 17.04 -21.09
C SER A 121 7.69 16.54 -20.95
N ALA A 122 8.54 16.79 -21.94
CA ALA A 122 9.95 16.37 -21.90
C ALA A 122 10.71 16.91 -20.67
N LYS A 123 10.37 18.12 -20.21
CA LYS A 123 10.95 18.73 -19.00
C LYS A 123 10.53 17.98 -17.73
N GLU A 124 9.25 17.64 -17.63
CA GLU A 124 8.69 16.90 -16.49
C GLU A 124 9.20 15.45 -16.47
N GLN A 125 9.37 14.81 -17.62
CA GLN A 125 9.97 13.47 -17.73
C GLN A 125 11.43 13.46 -17.24
N LEU A 126 12.21 14.49 -17.57
CA LEU A 126 13.60 14.61 -17.10
C LEU A 126 13.66 14.75 -15.58
N ALA A 127 12.80 15.62 -15.00
CA ALA A 127 12.70 15.77 -13.55
C ALA A 127 12.25 14.45 -12.87
N ALA A 128 11.26 13.76 -13.43
CA ALA A 128 10.80 12.47 -12.92
C ALA A 128 11.89 11.38 -12.97
N LYS A 129 12.77 11.41 -13.98
CA LYS A 129 13.90 10.48 -14.11
C LYS A 129 14.99 10.74 -13.07
N GLN A 130 15.32 12.01 -12.80
CA GLN A 130 16.23 12.38 -11.72
C GLN A 130 15.66 11.95 -10.35
N MET A 131 14.38 12.22 -10.10
CA MET A 131 13.68 11.74 -8.90
C MET A 131 13.64 10.21 -8.79
N GLN A 132 13.74 9.48 -9.91
CA GLN A 132 13.75 8.02 -9.92
C GLN A 132 15.08 7.45 -9.39
N GLU A 133 16.19 8.13 -9.62
CA GLU A 133 17.52 7.74 -9.09
C GLU A 133 17.56 7.88 -7.56
N GLU A 134 16.85 8.87 -7.02
CA GLU A 134 16.74 9.14 -5.58
C GLU A 134 15.51 8.48 -4.93
N ARG A 135 14.76 7.66 -5.68
CA ARG A 135 13.42 7.20 -5.29
C ARG A 135 13.39 6.44 -3.98
N TRP A 136 14.44 5.68 -3.67
CA TRP A 136 14.54 4.96 -2.40
C TRP A 136 14.72 5.92 -1.22
N CYS A 137 15.65 6.88 -1.33
CA CYS A 137 15.87 7.89 -0.30
C CYS A 137 14.61 8.74 -0.08
N MET A 138 13.99 9.19 -1.17
CA MET A 138 12.73 9.94 -1.15
C MET A 138 11.63 9.10 -0.47
N GLY A 139 11.44 7.85 -0.87
CA GLY A 139 10.41 6.98 -0.32
C GLY A 139 10.61 6.67 1.16
N LEU A 140 11.85 6.41 1.57
CA LEU A 140 12.20 6.20 2.99
C LEU A 140 11.94 7.46 3.83
N GLY A 141 12.20 8.65 3.27
CA GLY A 141 11.91 9.93 3.93
C GLY A 141 10.42 10.25 4.10
N MET A 142 9.52 9.46 3.51
CA MET A 142 8.06 9.65 3.71
C MET A 142 7.52 8.94 4.96
N PHE A 143 8.32 8.07 5.59
CA PHE A 143 7.96 7.44 6.85
C PHE A 143 8.25 8.39 8.01
N SER A 144 7.40 8.33 9.02
CA SER A 144 7.61 9.12 10.23
C SER A 144 8.81 8.59 11.01
N THR A 145 9.57 9.51 11.59
CA THR A 145 10.55 9.16 12.63
C THR A 145 9.84 8.91 13.97
N LEU A 146 10.58 8.35 14.93
CA LEU A 146 10.08 8.22 16.31
C LEU A 146 9.81 9.59 16.93
N GLU A 147 10.62 10.60 16.62
CA GLU A 147 10.42 11.97 17.08
C GLU A 147 9.13 12.56 16.51
N ASP A 148 8.87 12.38 15.22
CA ASP A 148 7.63 12.84 14.58
C ASP A 148 6.40 12.23 15.27
N LEU A 149 6.46 10.93 15.60
CA LEU A 149 5.38 10.22 16.30
C LEU A 149 5.20 10.73 17.72
N HIS A 150 6.30 10.95 18.46
CA HIS A 150 6.27 11.48 19.81
C HIS A 150 5.68 12.90 19.84
N CYS A 151 6.16 13.80 18.98
CA CYS A 151 5.66 15.17 18.87
C CYS A 151 4.15 15.20 18.57
N ARG A 152 3.65 14.30 17.71
CA ARG A 152 2.21 14.22 17.41
C ARG A 152 1.39 13.67 18.57
N ALA A 153 1.89 12.64 19.26
CA ALA A 153 1.21 12.09 20.42
C ALA A 153 1.08 13.11 21.58
N MET A 154 2.04 14.03 21.70
CA MET A 154 2.02 15.11 22.70
C MET A 154 1.13 16.31 22.30
N ALA A 155 0.74 16.40 21.02
CA ALA A 155 -0.09 17.49 20.49
C ALA A 155 -1.60 17.19 20.51
N THR A 156 -1.99 15.99 20.94
CA THR A 156 -3.39 15.50 21.06
C THR A 156 -3.81 15.37 22.50
#